data_AF-A4Z257-F1
#
_entry.id   AF-A4Z257-F1
#
_cell.length_a   1.000
_cell.length_b   1.000
_cell.length_c   1.000
_cell.angle_alpha   90.00
_cell.angle_beta   90.00
_cell.angle_gamma   90.00
#
_symmetry.space_group_name_H-M   'P 1'
#
loop_
_entity.id
_entity.type
_entity.pdbx_description
1 polymer ?
#
loop_
_entity_poly.entity_id
_entity_poly.type
_entity_poly.pdbx_seq_one_letter_code
_entity_poly.pdbx_strand_id
1 'polypeptide(L)'
;MTILTGPPRDAIRNQPISDELTRVLQTAAEAAGIDMIRINSGGQDPPGPGARRTGSTRHDHGRAADVQCVVGGSTLTFTDQSAPEAIVTFVSAAAAAGATGIGAGVGYMGNRTIHVGFGVSTSDHSQLTWGAGGRSATAPQWLRDAAAAGWAAPAPAPPQPAPAAAPGRFVVIARDGLKLRGGPGTSFGSERTLPAGTELTVVARSAVDPAWVRVDVEGDGLLDGYVFAAFLAPVAPDDLHEHAPEPRPGDN
;
A
#
# COMPACT_ATOMS: atom_id res chain seq x y z
N MET A 1 9.71 -15.35 -7.42
CA MET A 1 9.26 -14.61 -6.23
C MET A 1 10.45 -13.83 -5.70
N THR A 2 10.38 -12.49 -5.76
CA THR A 2 11.45 -11.61 -5.29
C THR A 2 11.51 -11.61 -3.76
N ILE A 3 12.72 -11.65 -3.20
CA ILE A 3 12.94 -11.58 -1.76
C ILE A 3 13.19 -10.13 -1.34
N LEU A 4 12.45 -9.63 -0.34
CA LEU A 4 12.76 -8.36 0.33
C LEU A 4 13.56 -8.65 1.60
N THR A 5 14.65 -7.92 1.82
CA THR A 5 15.51 -8.06 3.01
C THR A 5 15.76 -6.71 3.67
N GLY A 6 16.11 -6.71 4.95
CA GLY A 6 16.36 -5.49 5.73
C GLY A 6 15.06 -4.79 6.18
N PRO A 7 15.16 -3.55 6.69
CA PRO A 7 16.38 -2.79 6.93
C PRO A 7 17.30 -3.39 8.01
N PRO A 8 18.61 -3.03 8.05
CA PRO A 8 19.51 -3.45 9.13
C PRO A 8 19.00 -3.00 10.50
N ARG A 9 19.09 -3.88 11.51
CA ARG A 9 18.54 -3.62 12.85
C ARG A 9 19.21 -2.45 13.57
N ASP A 10 20.44 -2.16 13.23
CA ASP A 10 21.27 -1.08 13.77
C ASP A 10 21.10 0.27 13.03
N ALA A 11 20.39 0.29 11.90
CA ALA A 11 20.08 1.53 11.20
C ALA A 11 19.10 2.41 12.02
N ILE A 12 19.22 3.74 11.90
CA ILE A 12 18.26 4.68 12.51
C ILE A 12 16.85 4.46 11.92
N ARG A 13 16.77 4.24 10.60
CA ARG A 13 15.52 3.92 9.89
C ARG A 13 15.39 2.41 9.71
N ASN A 14 15.16 1.70 10.81
CA ASN A 14 15.05 0.25 10.87
C ASN A 14 13.61 -0.27 11.00
N GLN A 15 12.60 0.60 10.88
CA GLN A 15 11.20 0.15 10.96
C GLN A 15 10.79 -0.54 9.65
N PRO A 16 9.78 -1.43 9.71
CA PRO A 16 9.18 -2.00 8.52
C PRO A 16 8.72 -0.92 7.53
N ILE A 17 8.78 -1.25 6.24
CA ILE A 17 8.12 -0.47 5.19
C ILE A 17 6.63 -0.79 5.17
N SER A 18 5.80 0.11 4.64
CA SER A 18 4.36 -0.14 4.55
C SER A 18 4.02 -1.25 3.55
N ASP A 19 2.85 -1.87 3.71
CA ASP A 19 2.35 -2.86 2.74
C ASP A 19 2.18 -2.25 1.34
N GLU A 20 1.81 -0.97 1.28
CA GLU A 20 1.71 -0.20 0.04
C GLU A 20 3.06 -0.14 -0.68
N LEU A 21 4.13 0.24 0.03
CA LEU A 21 5.47 0.29 -0.54
C LEU A 21 6.00 -1.11 -0.86
N THR A 22 5.67 -2.12 -0.06
CA THR A 22 6.03 -3.52 -0.31
C THR A 22 5.48 -3.99 -1.66
N ARG A 23 4.20 -3.73 -1.95
CA ARG A 23 3.58 -4.08 -3.24
C ARG A 23 4.27 -3.36 -4.40
N VAL A 24 4.54 -2.06 -4.26
CA VAL A 24 5.27 -1.27 -5.28
C VAL A 24 6.63 -1.91 -5.59
N LEU A 25 7.43 -2.22 -4.56
CA LEU A 25 8.76 -2.79 -4.74
C LEU A 25 8.71 -4.21 -5.33
N GLN A 26 7.73 -5.02 -4.96
CA GLN A 26 7.55 -6.36 -5.50
C GLN A 26 7.15 -6.32 -6.98
N THR A 27 6.16 -5.51 -7.35
CA THR A 27 5.75 -5.31 -8.75
C THR A 27 6.92 -4.82 -9.61
N ALA A 28 7.67 -3.85 -9.09
CA ALA A 28 8.81 -3.29 -9.79
C ALA A 28 9.94 -4.32 -9.99
N ALA A 29 10.22 -5.12 -8.96
CA ALA A 29 11.26 -6.14 -9.01
C ALA A 29 10.88 -7.28 -9.96
N GLU A 30 9.62 -7.72 -9.95
CA GLU A 30 9.12 -8.75 -10.86
C GLU A 30 9.23 -8.29 -12.32
N ALA A 31 8.76 -7.08 -12.62
CA ALA A 31 8.85 -6.51 -13.97
C ALA A 31 10.30 -6.39 -14.48
N ALA A 32 11.24 -6.15 -13.57
CA ALA A 32 12.66 -5.95 -13.89
C ALA A 32 13.52 -7.22 -13.84
N GLY A 33 12.96 -8.37 -13.46
CA GLY A 33 13.73 -9.60 -13.25
C GLY A 33 14.73 -9.51 -12.09
N ILE A 34 14.38 -8.79 -11.02
CA ILE A 34 15.21 -8.62 -9.82
C ILE A 34 14.88 -9.71 -8.80
N ASP A 35 15.89 -10.51 -8.43
CA ASP A 35 15.74 -11.63 -7.50
C ASP A 35 15.55 -11.15 -6.05
N MET A 36 16.22 -10.05 -5.68
CA MET A 36 16.17 -9.52 -4.32
C MET A 36 16.24 -8.00 -4.30
N ILE A 37 15.39 -7.42 -3.46
CA ILE A 37 15.45 -6.02 -3.05
C ILE A 37 16.06 -5.97 -1.65
N ARG A 38 17.26 -5.40 -1.54
CA ARG A 38 17.89 -5.12 -0.25
C ARG A 38 17.50 -3.73 0.22
N ILE A 39 16.75 -3.65 1.30
CA ILE A 39 16.38 -2.39 1.94
C ILE A 39 17.52 -1.98 2.86
N ASN A 40 18.23 -0.92 2.52
CA ASN A 40 19.30 -0.36 3.36
C ASN A 40 18.75 0.62 4.40
N SER A 41 17.63 1.26 4.10
CA SER A 41 16.94 2.18 5.00
C SER A 41 15.44 2.04 4.79
N GLY A 42 14.71 1.70 5.85
CA GLY A 42 13.27 1.47 5.85
C GLY A 42 12.51 2.63 6.47
N GLY A 43 11.47 2.30 7.24
CA GLY A 43 10.63 3.29 7.90
C GLY A 43 11.29 3.96 9.11
N GLN A 44 10.70 5.07 9.54
CA GLN A 44 11.09 5.80 10.74
C GLN A 44 9.89 6.39 11.49
N ASP A 45 10.15 6.85 12.72
CA ASP A 45 9.16 7.56 13.54
C ASP A 45 8.79 8.93 12.93
N PRO A 46 7.51 9.33 13.00
CA PRO A 46 7.11 10.71 12.70
C PRO A 46 7.76 11.71 13.69
N PRO A 47 7.78 13.01 13.38
CA PRO A 47 8.31 14.02 14.28
C PRO A 47 7.64 13.99 15.66
N GLY A 48 8.45 13.90 16.72
CA GLY A 48 7.97 13.92 18.11
C GLY A 48 9.12 13.77 19.11
N PRO A 49 8.88 14.07 20.40
CA PRO A 49 9.88 13.87 21.45
C PRO A 49 10.36 12.42 21.51
N GLY A 50 11.69 12.21 21.43
CA GLY A 50 12.29 10.87 21.48
C GLY A 50 12.19 10.05 20.18
N ALA A 51 11.68 10.63 19.08
CA ALA A 51 11.55 9.93 17.80
C ALA A 51 12.91 9.52 17.21
N ARG A 52 13.03 8.24 16.83
CA ARG A 52 14.22 7.70 16.15
C ARG A 52 14.09 7.93 14.66
N ARG A 53 14.57 9.10 14.19
CA ARG A 53 14.41 9.56 12.80
C ARG A 53 15.62 10.33 12.29
N THR A 54 15.78 10.37 10.97
CA THR A 54 16.83 11.18 10.31
C THR A 54 16.42 11.53 8.88
N GLY A 55 16.80 12.72 8.42
CA GLY A 55 16.53 13.16 7.06
C GLY A 55 15.04 13.39 6.76
N SER A 56 14.57 12.89 5.62
CA SER A 56 13.25 13.19 5.05
C SER A 56 12.10 12.56 5.82
N THR A 57 10.96 13.27 5.90
CA THR A 57 9.68 12.73 6.40
C THR A 57 9.08 11.67 5.47
N ARG A 58 9.59 11.49 4.24
CA ARG A 58 9.09 10.46 3.31
C ARG A 58 9.23 9.03 3.86
N HIS A 59 10.16 8.80 4.78
CA HIS A 59 10.31 7.49 5.45
C HIS A 59 9.37 7.31 6.64
N ASP A 60 8.68 8.37 7.09
CA ASP A 60 7.77 8.27 8.22
C ASP A 60 6.69 7.23 7.89
N HIS A 61 6.39 6.36 8.86
CA HIS A 61 5.43 5.24 8.69
C HIS A 61 5.79 4.26 7.57
N GLY A 62 7.07 4.15 7.19
CA GLY A 62 7.51 3.19 6.18
C GLY A 62 7.11 3.53 4.75
N ARG A 63 6.78 4.81 4.47
CA ARG A 63 6.34 5.29 3.16
C ARG A 63 7.46 5.49 2.13
N ALA A 64 8.71 5.24 2.51
CA ALA A 64 9.84 5.23 1.59
C ALA A 64 10.91 4.23 2.05
N ALA A 65 11.73 3.81 1.09
CA ALA A 65 12.85 2.93 1.31
C ALA A 65 14.02 3.32 0.42
N ASP A 66 15.23 3.18 0.95
CA ASP A 66 16.46 3.25 0.17
C ASP A 66 16.88 1.82 -0.14
N VAL A 67 16.79 1.43 -1.41
CA VAL A 67 16.88 0.05 -1.87
C VAL A 67 18.05 -0.19 -2.80
N GLN A 68 18.55 -1.42 -2.81
CA GLN A 68 19.50 -1.93 -3.79
C GLN A 68 18.89 -3.12 -4.53
N CYS A 69 19.01 -3.10 -5.86
CA CYS A 69 18.54 -4.18 -6.73
C CYS A 69 19.61 -5.26 -6.85
N VAL A 70 19.26 -6.52 -6.60
CA VAL A 70 20.19 -7.65 -6.63
C VAL A 70 19.71 -8.72 -7.61
N VAL A 71 20.58 -9.09 -8.55
CA VAL A 71 20.36 -10.14 -9.56
C VAL A 71 21.50 -11.15 -9.46
N GLY A 72 21.19 -12.44 -9.35
CA GLY A 72 22.19 -13.52 -9.23
C GLY A 72 23.14 -13.31 -8.05
N GLY A 73 22.67 -12.72 -6.96
CA GLY A 73 23.48 -12.36 -5.78
C GLY A 73 24.36 -11.11 -5.94
N SER A 74 24.39 -10.48 -7.12
CA SER A 74 25.15 -9.27 -7.39
C SER A 74 24.27 -8.02 -7.31
N THR A 75 24.70 -7.03 -6.52
CA THR A 75 24.04 -5.72 -6.49
C THR A 75 24.33 -4.93 -7.77
N LEU A 76 23.27 -4.56 -8.48
CA LEU A 76 23.37 -3.76 -9.69
C LEU A 76 23.93 -2.36 -9.39
N THR A 77 24.67 -1.81 -10.34
CA THR A 77 25.23 -0.46 -10.25
C THR A 77 24.78 0.41 -11.41
N PHE A 78 24.76 1.73 -11.22
CA PHE A 78 24.47 2.72 -12.25
C PHE A 78 25.49 3.87 -12.24
N THR A 79 25.46 4.72 -13.25
CA THR A 79 26.17 6.02 -13.26
C THR A 79 25.15 7.14 -13.41
N ASP A 80 25.59 8.40 -13.31
CA ASP A 80 24.69 9.53 -13.61
C ASP A 80 24.35 9.64 -15.11
N GLN A 81 25.14 8.99 -15.98
CA GLN A 81 24.92 8.99 -17.43
C GLN A 81 24.02 7.84 -17.90
N SER A 82 24.07 6.69 -17.22
CA SER A 82 23.35 5.49 -17.64
C SER A 82 23.08 4.53 -16.49
N ALA A 83 22.00 3.76 -16.61
CA ALA A 83 21.70 2.62 -15.75
C ALA A 83 21.46 1.35 -16.59
N PRO A 84 21.74 0.15 -16.05
CA PRO A 84 21.33 -1.11 -16.66
C PRO A 84 19.83 -1.15 -16.91
N GLU A 85 19.40 -1.86 -17.95
CA GLU A 85 17.99 -2.01 -18.32
C GLU A 85 17.12 -2.47 -17.14
N ALA A 86 17.59 -3.42 -16.34
CA ALA A 86 16.88 -3.87 -15.14
C ALA A 86 16.60 -2.72 -14.14
N ILE A 87 17.53 -1.77 -13.96
CA ILE A 87 17.30 -0.60 -13.09
C ILE A 87 16.30 0.38 -13.73
N VAL A 88 16.41 0.61 -15.04
CA VAL A 88 15.48 1.47 -15.78
C VAL A 88 14.05 0.90 -15.70
N THR A 89 13.89 -0.39 -15.96
CA THR A 89 12.61 -1.11 -15.86
C THR A 89 12.08 -1.10 -14.42
N PHE A 90 12.94 -1.30 -13.42
CA PHE A 90 12.54 -1.23 -12.02
C PHE A 90 11.98 0.15 -11.65
N VAL A 91 12.66 1.24 -12.04
CA VAL A 91 12.19 2.60 -11.77
C VAL A 91 10.86 2.88 -12.49
N SER A 92 10.77 2.53 -13.77
CA SER A 92 9.54 2.72 -14.55
C SER A 92 8.37 1.94 -13.94
N ALA A 93 8.60 0.70 -13.54
CA ALA A 93 7.57 -0.14 -12.94
C ALA A 93 7.18 0.33 -11.52
N ALA A 94 8.13 0.83 -10.73
CA ALA A 94 7.83 1.42 -9.41
C ALA A 94 6.96 2.68 -9.56
N ALA A 95 7.30 3.56 -10.50
CA ALA A 95 6.51 4.74 -10.83
C ALA A 95 5.10 4.36 -11.32
N ALA A 96 5.00 3.39 -12.23
CA ALA A 96 3.73 2.87 -12.73
C ALA A 96 2.87 2.22 -11.63
N ALA A 97 3.51 1.58 -10.64
CA ALA A 97 2.84 0.98 -9.49
C ALA A 97 2.44 1.99 -8.39
N GLY A 98 2.77 3.28 -8.55
CA GLY A 98 2.31 4.36 -7.68
C GLY A 98 3.38 5.05 -6.84
N ALA A 99 4.66 4.70 -6.98
CA ALA A 99 5.73 5.49 -6.35
C ALA A 99 5.72 6.92 -6.91
N THR A 100 5.67 7.93 -6.04
CA THR A 100 5.65 9.34 -6.47
C THR A 100 6.97 10.06 -6.18
N GLY A 101 7.81 9.53 -5.29
CA GLY A 101 9.14 10.06 -5.01
C GLY A 101 10.22 9.04 -5.33
N ILE A 102 11.08 9.33 -6.32
CA ILE A 102 12.17 8.42 -6.72
C ILE A 102 13.50 9.17 -6.82
N GLY A 103 14.50 8.74 -6.07
CA GLY A 103 15.81 9.40 -6.01
C GLY A 103 16.95 8.48 -6.35
N ALA A 104 17.86 8.88 -7.25
CA ALA A 104 19.09 8.14 -7.53
C ALA A 104 20.18 9.09 -8.02
N GLY A 105 21.44 8.72 -7.82
CA GLY A 105 22.58 9.48 -8.33
C GLY A 105 23.85 9.15 -7.55
N VAL A 106 24.98 9.13 -8.25
CA VAL A 106 26.29 8.78 -7.67
C VAL A 106 26.62 9.74 -6.53
N GLY A 107 26.38 11.04 -6.73
CA GLY A 107 26.54 12.09 -5.71
C GLY A 107 25.40 12.21 -4.69
N TYR A 108 24.42 11.30 -4.71
CA TYR A 108 23.31 11.30 -3.75
C TYR A 108 23.45 10.18 -2.72
N MET A 109 23.36 8.92 -3.15
CA MET A 109 23.42 7.73 -2.28
C MET A 109 24.39 6.67 -2.82
N GLY A 110 25.36 7.12 -3.62
CA GLY A 110 26.26 6.25 -4.35
C GLY A 110 25.60 5.61 -5.56
N ASN A 111 26.35 4.70 -6.20
CA ASN A 111 26.01 4.10 -7.47
C ASN A 111 25.16 2.82 -7.39
N ARG A 112 24.62 2.50 -6.21
CA ARG A 112 23.90 1.24 -5.94
C ARG A 112 22.53 1.42 -5.32
N THR A 113 22.25 2.60 -4.80
CA THR A 113 21.09 2.84 -3.94
C THR A 113 20.09 3.74 -4.66
N ILE A 114 18.85 3.32 -4.67
CA ILE A 114 17.71 4.05 -5.23
C ILE A 114 16.73 4.30 -4.10
N HIS A 115 16.31 5.54 -3.92
CA HIS A 115 15.21 5.89 -3.05
C HIS A 115 13.91 5.64 -3.80
N VAL A 116 12.98 4.93 -3.19
CA VAL A 116 11.62 4.71 -3.71
C VAL A 116 10.63 4.98 -2.59
N GLY A 117 9.64 5.80 -2.85
CA GLY A 117 8.59 6.10 -1.88
C GLY A 117 7.49 6.97 -2.43
N PHE A 118 6.69 7.50 -1.51
CA PHE A 118 5.58 8.40 -1.80
C PHE A 118 5.90 9.83 -1.38
N GLY A 119 4.89 10.72 -1.48
CA GLY A 119 4.85 12.08 -0.95
C GLY A 119 5.38 12.24 0.46
N VAL A 120 5.63 13.50 0.86
CA VAL A 120 6.00 13.83 2.26
C VAL A 120 4.85 13.61 3.25
N SER A 121 3.63 13.38 2.75
CA SER A 121 2.44 13.00 3.50
C SER A 121 1.55 12.09 2.65
N THR A 122 0.44 11.61 3.21
CA THR A 122 -0.57 10.82 2.50
C THR A 122 -1.38 11.62 1.47
N SER A 123 -1.43 12.95 1.64
CA SER A 123 -2.13 13.87 0.72
C SER A 123 -1.21 14.48 -0.33
N ASP A 124 0.11 14.28 -0.19
CA ASP A 124 1.09 14.71 -1.18
C ASP A 124 1.22 13.65 -2.28
N HIS A 125 0.60 13.92 -3.42
CA HIS A 125 0.68 13.09 -4.62
C HIS A 125 1.65 13.67 -5.66
N SER A 126 2.51 14.62 -5.27
CA SER A 126 3.49 15.21 -6.19
C SER A 126 4.48 14.15 -6.67
N GLN A 127 4.68 14.13 -7.99
CA GLN A 127 5.65 13.29 -8.66
C GLN A 127 6.99 14.00 -8.73
N LEU A 128 8.03 13.39 -8.18
CA LEU A 128 9.34 14.02 -8.05
C LEU A 128 10.47 13.01 -8.23
N THR A 129 11.41 13.37 -9.09
CA THR A 129 12.74 12.73 -9.13
C THR A 129 13.81 13.67 -8.59
N TRP A 130 14.85 13.12 -7.98
CA TRP A 130 16.03 13.88 -7.54
C TRP A 130 17.33 13.08 -7.60
N GLY A 131 18.46 13.79 -7.62
CA GLY A 131 19.79 13.21 -7.59
C GLY A 131 20.70 13.88 -6.58
N ALA A 132 21.93 14.18 -6.98
CA ALA A 132 22.99 14.65 -6.07
C ALA A 132 22.52 15.82 -5.18
N GLY A 133 22.77 15.71 -3.86
CA GLY A 133 22.33 16.69 -2.88
C GLY A 133 20.82 16.78 -2.66
N GLY A 134 20.03 15.80 -3.11
CA GLY A 134 18.58 15.76 -2.92
C GLY A 134 17.80 16.74 -3.81
N ARG A 135 18.36 17.13 -4.96
CA ARG A 135 17.78 18.17 -5.84
C ARG A 135 17.22 17.57 -7.12
N SER A 136 16.10 18.10 -7.59
CA SER A 136 15.48 17.65 -8.85
C SER A 136 16.32 17.99 -10.07
N ALA A 137 16.99 19.15 -10.05
CA ALA A 137 17.88 19.59 -11.14
C ALA A 137 19.08 18.65 -11.37
N THR A 138 19.46 17.87 -10.36
CA THR A 138 20.62 16.97 -10.42
C THR A 138 20.23 15.49 -10.58
N ALA A 139 18.96 15.19 -10.81
CA ALA A 139 18.54 13.83 -11.15
C ALA A 139 19.26 13.35 -12.42
N PRO A 140 19.72 12.09 -12.49
CA PRO A 140 20.18 11.50 -13.73
C PRO A 140 19.07 11.54 -14.79
N GLN A 141 19.44 11.74 -16.07
CA GLN A 141 18.44 11.82 -17.15
C GLN A 141 17.65 10.51 -17.28
N TRP A 142 18.35 9.37 -17.24
CA TRP A 142 17.70 8.05 -17.28
C TRP A 142 16.67 7.84 -16.15
N LEU A 143 16.91 8.43 -14.97
CA LEU A 143 15.99 8.34 -13.83
C LEU A 143 14.70 9.13 -14.11
N ARG A 144 14.85 10.36 -14.62
CA ARG A 144 13.73 11.21 -15.00
C ARG A 144 12.87 10.54 -16.07
N ASP A 145 13.50 10.03 -17.11
CA ASP A 145 12.81 9.43 -18.24
C ASP A 145 12.07 8.16 -17.82
N ALA A 146 12.71 7.29 -17.03
CA ALA A 146 12.08 6.07 -16.52
C ALA A 146 10.88 6.37 -15.61
N ALA A 147 11.03 7.30 -14.66
CA ALA A 147 9.94 7.67 -13.77
C ALA A 147 8.77 8.31 -14.53
N ALA A 148 9.07 9.24 -15.44
CA ALA A 148 8.06 9.87 -16.29
C ALA A 148 7.30 8.86 -17.16
N ALA A 149 8.01 7.87 -17.74
CA ALA A 149 7.38 6.80 -18.51
C ALA A 149 6.40 5.99 -17.65
N GLY A 150 6.80 5.61 -16.43
CA GLY A 150 5.92 4.89 -15.50
C GLY A 150 4.70 5.70 -15.07
N TRP A 151 4.87 6.98 -14.77
CA TRP A 151 3.75 7.86 -14.40
C TRP A 151 2.77 8.12 -15.56
N ALA A 152 3.27 8.16 -16.80
CA ALA A 152 2.43 8.32 -17.99
C ALA A 152 1.64 7.05 -18.34
N ALA A 153 2.13 5.88 -17.92
CA ALA A 153 1.50 4.58 -18.16
C ALA A 153 1.35 3.82 -16.82
N PRO A 154 0.45 4.28 -15.92
CA PRO A 154 0.24 3.63 -14.64
C PRO A 154 -0.19 2.18 -14.86
N ALA A 155 0.39 1.29 -14.06
CA ALA A 155 -0.01 -0.11 -14.07
C ALA A 155 -1.52 -0.17 -13.76
N PRO A 156 -2.28 -1.09 -14.39
CA PRO A 156 -3.63 -1.36 -13.95
C PRO A 156 -3.57 -1.58 -12.44
N ALA A 157 -4.36 -0.82 -11.68
CA ALA A 157 -4.41 -1.01 -10.24
C ALA A 157 -4.64 -2.52 -10.03
N PRO A 158 -3.77 -3.23 -9.27
CA PRO A 158 -4.09 -4.59 -8.89
C PRO A 158 -5.51 -4.54 -8.31
N PRO A 159 -6.39 -5.53 -8.58
CA PRO A 159 -7.76 -5.50 -8.12
C PRO A 159 -7.73 -5.09 -6.65
N GLN A 160 -8.15 -3.84 -6.39
CA GLN A 160 -8.16 -3.35 -5.04
C GLN A 160 -9.11 -4.33 -4.33
N PRO A 161 -8.75 -4.91 -3.17
CA PRO A 161 -9.80 -5.45 -2.34
C PRO A 161 -10.85 -4.34 -2.24
N ALA A 162 -12.09 -4.65 -2.63
CA ALA A 162 -13.21 -3.72 -2.70
C ALA A 162 -13.12 -2.73 -1.54
N PRO A 163 -13.34 -1.42 -1.75
CA PRO A 163 -12.97 -0.36 -0.80
C PRO A 163 -13.27 -0.83 0.61
N ALA A 164 -12.20 -1.20 1.35
CA ALA A 164 -12.37 -1.91 2.59
C ALA A 164 -13.32 -1.10 3.47
N ALA A 165 -14.42 -1.72 3.91
CA ALA A 165 -15.53 -1.06 4.58
C ALA A 165 -15.08 0.09 5.50
N ALA A 166 -15.53 1.32 5.22
CA ALA A 166 -15.50 2.39 6.22
C ALA A 166 -16.35 1.94 7.43
N PRO A 167 -16.15 2.50 8.63
CA PRO A 167 -17.04 2.20 9.75
C PRO A 167 -18.50 2.44 9.35
N GLY A 168 -19.38 1.49 9.64
CA GLY A 168 -20.76 1.52 9.15
C GLY A 168 -21.42 0.16 9.11
N ARG A 169 -22.64 0.09 8.59
CA ARG A 169 -23.42 -1.15 8.45
C ARG A 169 -23.09 -1.85 7.15
N PHE A 170 -22.88 -3.15 7.23
CA PHE A 170 -22.55 -4.01 6.10
C PHE A 170 -23.34 -5.31 6.14
N VAL A 171 -23.43 -5.97 5.00
CA VAL A 171 -24.00 -7.29 4.83
C VAL A 171 -22.95 -8.25 4.26
N VAL A 172 -22.97 -9.50 4.72
CA VAL A 172 -22.10 -10.57 4.20
C VAL A 172 -22.58 -11.02 2.82
N ILE A 173 -21.71 -10.94 1.82
CA ILE A 173 -22.01 -11.36 0.44
C ILE A 173 -21.32 -12.68 0.04
N ALA A 174 -20.66 -13.36 0.98
CA ALA A 174 -20.02 -14.66 0.76
C ALA A 174 -21.06 -15.78 0.63
N ARG A 175 -21.10 -16.45 -0.53
CA ARG A 175 -22.07 -17.54 -0.84
C ARG A 175 -22.10 -18.64 0.22
N ASP A 176 -20.93 -19.07 0.69
CA ASP A 176 -20.78 -20.15 1.67
C ASP A 176 -20.59 -19.63 3.10
N GLY A 177 -20.88 -18.34 3.31
CA GLY A 177 -20.66 -17.63 4.57
C GLY A 177 -19.22 -17.15 4.78
N LEU A 178 -19.06 -16.24 5.74
CA LEU A 178 -17.83 -15.54 6.07
C LEU A 178 -17.32 -15.97 7.45
N LYS A 179 -16.05 -16.36 7.54
CA LYS A 179 -15.46 -16.80 8.81
C LYS A 179 -15.15 -15.60 9.71
N LEU A 180 -15.78 -15.55 10.87
CA LEU A 180 -15.43 -14.69 11.98
C LEU A 180 -14.25 -15.29 12.74
N ARG A 181 -13.20 -14.50 12.93
CA ARG A 181 -11.93 -14.94 13.53
C ARG A 181 -11.53 -14.04 14.69
N GLY A 182 -10.80 -14.60 15.65
CA GLY A 182 -10.27 -13.84 16.79
C GLY A 182 -9.18 -12.82 16.45
N GLY A 183 -8.69 -12.79 15.20
CA GLY A 183 -7.68 -11.83 14.77
C GLY A 183 -7.61 -11.63 13.25
N PRO A 184 -6.89 -10.60 12.81
CA PRO A 184 -6.82 -10.18 11.40
C PRO A 184 -5.86 -11.09 10.60
N GLY A 185 -6.35 -12.27 10.23
CA GLY A 185 -5.59 -13.22 9.43
C GLY A 185 -6.16 -14.62 9.43
N THR A 186 -5.78 -15.43 8.44
CA THR A 186 -6.20 -16.83 8.33
C THR A 186 -5.51 -17.76 9.33
N SER A 187 -4.44 -17.31 9.98
CA SER A 187 -3.73 -18.02 11.06
C SER A 187 -4.46 -17.99 12.41
N PHE A 188 -5.44 -17.09 12.58
CA PHE A 188 -6.28 -17.04 13.78
C PHE A 188 -7.43 -18.05 13.68
N GLY A 189 -7.82 -18.63 14.82
CA GLY A 189 -8.93 -19.58 14.89
C GLY A 189 -10.23 -19.00 14.32
N SER A 190 -11.00 -19.85 13.63
CA SER A 190 -12.36 -19.51 13.20
C SER A 190 -13.31 -19.76 14.35
N GLU A 191 -13.96 -18.71 14.83
CA GLU A 191 -14.90 -18.79 15.96
C GLU A 191 -16.31 -19.10 15.47
N ARG A 192 -16.72 -18.48 14.36
CA ARG A 192 -18.06 -18.63 13.77
C ARG A 192 -18.00 -18.52 12.25
N THR A 193 -19.01 -19.05 11.57
CA THR A 193 -19.28 -18.75 10.15
C THR A 193 -20.56 -17.94 10.07
N LEU A 194 -20.47 -16.71 9.57
CA LEU A 194 -21.59 -15.82 9.34
C LEU A 194 -22.24 -16.18 7.99
N PRO A 195 -23.54 -16.53 7.94
CA PRO A 195 -24.23 -16.80 6.69
C PRO A 195 -24.21 -15.61 5.70
N ALA A 196 -24.47 -15.89 4.42
CA ALA A 196 -24.77 -14.84 3.45
C ALA A 196 -26.01 -14.05 3.90
N GLY A 197 -25.99 -12.73 3.73
CA GLY A 197 -27.08 -11.85 4.16
C GLY A 197 -27.01 -11.44 5.63
N THR A 198 -26.05 -11.93 6.42
CA THR A 198 -25.87 -11.46 7.80
C THR A 198 -25.45 -10.00 7.82
N GLU A 199 -26.24 -9.16 8.48
CA GLU A 199 -25.86 -7.78 8.78
C GLU A 199 -24.86 -7.72 9.93
N LEU A 200 -23.93 -6.78 9.85
CA LEU A 200 -22.95 -6.51 10.89
C LEU A 200 -22.51 -5.05 10.83
N THR A 201 -21.93 -4.57 11.91
CA THR A 201 -21.33 -3.24 11.98
C THR A 201 -19.81 -3.36 11.91
N VAL A 202 -19.20 -2.69 10.94
CA VAL A 202 -17.75 -2.51 10.89
C VAL A 202 -17.38 -1.37 11.83
N VAL A 203 -16.58 -1.67 12.85
CA VAL A 203 -16.18 -0.69 13.88
C VAL A 203 -14.87 -0.02 13.50
N ALA A 204 -13.87 -0.81 13.09
CA ALA A 204 -12.56 -0.30 12.72
C ALA A 204 -11.83 -1.25 11.77
N ARG A 205 -10.91 -0.70 10.98
CA ARG A 205 -9.94 -1.52 10.24
C ARG A 205 -8.87 -2.03 11.19
N SER A 206 -8.35 -3.22 10.91
CA SER A 206 -7.15 -3.70 11.58
C SER A 206 -5.96 -2.81 11.24
N ALA A 207 -5.20 -2.43 12.27
CA ALA A 207 -3.92 -1.73 12.10
C ALA A 207 -2.80 -2.65 11.63
N VAL A 208 -3.01 -3.98 11.66
CA VAL A 208 -2.02 -5.00 11.30
C VAL A 208 -2.17 -5.47 9.85
N ASP A 209 -3.41 -5.67 9.39
CA ASP A 209 -3.73 -6.02 8.01
C ASP A 209 -5.04 -5.31 7.60
N PRO A 210 -4.96 -4.22 6.82
CA PRO A 210 -6.13 -3.42 6.44
C PRO A 210 -7.19 -4.15 5.62
N ALA A 211 -6.92 -5.36 5.11
CA ALA A 211 -7.92 -6.20 4.46
C ALA A 211 -8.91 -6.84 5.45
N TRP A 212 -8.59 -6.81 6.75
CA TRP A 212 -9.45 -7.28 7.83
C TRP A 212 -10.10 -6.11 8.57
N VAL A 213 -11.38 -6.29 8.88
CA VAL A 213 -12.17 -5.34 9.66
C VAL A 213 -12.64 -5.98 10.95
N ARG A 214 -12.65 -5.17 12.02
CA ARG A 214 -13.20 -5.54 13.31
C ARG A 214 -14.69 -5.24 13.32
N VAL A 215 -15.49 -6.20 13.74
CA VAL A 215 -16.94 -6.16 13.61
C VAL A 215 -17.66 -6.37 14.94
N ASP A 216 -18.84 -5.77 15.02
CA ASP A 216 -19.90 -6.03 15.99
C ASP A 216 -21.06 -6.67 15.20
N VAL A 217 -21.31 -7.95 15.44
CA VAL A 217 -22.31 -8.75 14.74
C VAL A 217 -23.64 -8.70 15.48
N GLU A 218 -23.61 -8.68 16.81
CA GLU A 218 -24.77 -8.67 17.68
C GLU A 218 -25.44 -7.27 17.76
N GLY A 219 -24.72 -6.21 17.37
CA GLY A 219 -25.19 -4.82 17.36
C GLY A 219 -25.31 -4.22 18.76
N ASP A 220 -24.65 -4.82 19.76
CA ASP A 220 -24.71 -4.43 21.16
C ASP A 220 -23.52 -3.54 21.59
N GLY A 221 -22.63 -3.23 20.66
CA GLY A 221 -21.42 -2.44 20.88
C GLY A 221 -20.22 -3.25 21.38
N LEU A 222 -20.36 -4.56 21.56
CA LEU A 222 -19.24 -5.47 21.82
C LEU A 222 -18.62 -5.93 20.50
N LEU A 223 -17.37 -6.39 20.57
CA LEU A 223 -16.58 -6.71 19.39
C LEU A 223 -16.42 -8.23 19.28
N ASP A 224 -17.04 -8.80 18.26
CA ASP A 224 -17.10 -10.26 18.07
C ASP A 224 -15.90 -10.82 17.31
N GLY A 225 -15.12 -9.96 16.67
CA GLY A 225 -13.84 -10.35 16.08
C GLY A 225 -13.56 -9.67 14.76
N TYR A 226 -12.92 -10.41 13.86
CA TYR A 226 -12.45 -9.93 12.56
C TYR A 226 -13.02 -10.75 11.41
N VAL A 227 -13.35 -10.05 10.31
CA VAL A 227 -13.73 -10.66 9.04
C VAL A 227 -12.98 -10.01 7.88
N PHE A 228 -12.89 -10.71 6.76
CA PHE A 228 -12.21 -10.22 5.56
C PHE A 228 -13.14 -9.27 4.78
N ALA A 229 -12.70 -8.03 4.58
CA ALA A 229 -13.54 -6.93 4.09
C ALA A 229 -14.08 -7.14 2.66
N ALA A 230 -13.38 -7.91 1.82
CA ALA A 230 -13.78 -8.14 0.44
C ALA A 230 -15.10 -8.93 0.30
N PHE A 231 -15.61 -9.52 1.38
CA PHE A 231 -16.88 -10.25 1.42
C PHE A 231 -18.02 -9.47 2.09
N LEU A 232 -17.88 -8.14 2.20
CA LEU A 232 -18.88 -7.24 2.76
C LEU A 232 -19.39 -6.25 1.71
N ALA A 233 -20.69 -5.95 1.76
CA ALA A 233 -21.29 -4.86 1.00
C ALA A 233 -21.95 -3.85 1.95
N PRO A 234 -21.84 -2.53 1.72
CA PRO A 234 -22.48 -1.53 2.58
C PRO A 234 -24.00 -1.66 2.49
N VAL A 235 -24.67 -1.59 3.64
CA VAL A 235 -26.12 -1.42 3.68
C VAL A 235 -26.37 0.08 3.44
N ALA A 236 -26.90 0.42 2.27
CA ALA A 236 -27.36 1.78 2.03
C ALA A 236 -28.45 2.11 3.08
N PRO A 237 -28.49 3.34 3.62
CA PRO A 237 -29.67 3.76 4.36
C PRO A 237 -30.86 3.67 3.40
N ASP A 238 -31.81 2.78 3.67
CA ASP A 238 -32.99 2.60 2.83
C ASP A 238 -33.69 3.95 2.65
N ASP A 239 -33.87 4.33 1.38
CA ASP A 239 -34.94 5.22 0.97
C ASP A 239 -36.24 4.67 1.56
N LEU A 240 -36.95 5.53 2.28
CA LEU A 240 -38.31 5.29 2.76
C LEU A 240 -39.21 4.89 1.57
N HIS A 241 -39.33 3.60 1.28
CA HIS A 241 -40.43 3.07 0.49
C HIS A 241 -41.69 3.13 1.35
N GLU A 242 -42.28 4.32 1.41
CA GLU A 242 -43.67 4.49 1.81
C GLU A 242 -44.55 3.89 0.70
N HIS A 243 -44.91 2.62 0.88
CA HIS A 243 -46.03 2.04 0.15
C HIS A 243 -47.34 2.64 0.70
N ALA A 244 -47.94 3.56 -0.06
CA ALA A 244 -49.36 3.90 0.06
C ALA A 244 -50.00 3.96 -1.35
N PRO A 245 -51.26 3.50 -1.49
CA PRO A 245 -51.79 2.90 -2.72
C PRO A 245 -52.19 3.90 -3.81
N GLU A 246 -52.11 3.43 -5.05
CA GLU A 246 -52.58 4.08 -6.28
C GLU A 246 -54.10 4.39 -6.20
N PRO A 247 -54.55 5.66 -6.38
CA PRO A 247 -55.96 5.96 -6.54
C PRO A 247 -56.44 5.52 -7.92
N ARG A 248 -57.44 4.64 -7.96
CA ARG A 248 -58.11 4.23 -9.21
C ARG A 248 -58.79 5.44 -9.89
N PRO A 249 -58.73 5.54 -11.23
CA PRO A 249 -59.36 6.62 -11.96
C PRO A 249 -60.89 6.42 -12.05
N GLY A 250 -61.65 7.35 -11.47
CA GLY A 250 -63.02 7.74 -11.84
C GLY A 250 -64.16 6.73 -11.70
N ASP A 251 -65.06 6.96 -10.74
CA ASP A 251 -66.50 6.61 -10.83
C ASP A 251 -67.30 7.54 -9.89
N ASN A 252 -67.66 8.73 -10.39
CA ASN A 252 -69.04 9.19 -10.57
C ASN A 252 -69.07 10.53 -11.33
#